data_AF-A0A657AK41-F1
#
_entry.id   AF-A0A657AK41-F1
#
_cell.length_a   1.000
_cell.length_b   1.000
_cell.length_c   1.000
_cell.angle_alpha   90.00
_cell.angle_beta   90.00
_cell.angle_gamma   90.00
#
_symmetry.space_group_name_H-M   'P 1'
#
loop_
_entity.id
_entity.type
_entity.pdbx_description
1 polymer ?
#
loop_
_entity_poly.entity_id
_entity_poly.type
_entity_poly.pdbx_seq_one_letter_code
_entity_poly.pdbx_strand_id
1 'polypeptide(L)'
;MSEQENTSQMLVDISGDLLYSAGSASELQSRLDMLVVAWNMSLLSRADRALKMKRFIRKQKGAAPSKDALKSLEGEIKKIVKRKLDLYPGLDTELVRAEALIQSQDSFEIKVYFKDKEEEAKQEQAKYTITRLNEEMATRELSDLSKLGIK
;
A
#
# COMPACT_ATOMS: atom_id res chain seq x y z
N MET A 1 19.58 14.66 1.00
CA MET A 1 18.18 14.40 1.38
C MET A 1 17.97 12.92 1.41
N SER A 2 17.42 12.39 2.49
CA SER A 2 17.07 10.97 2.58
C SER A 2 15.87 10.67 1.67
N GLU A 3 15.69 9.40 1.26
CA GLU A 3 14.50 8.97 0.48
C GLU A 3 13.18 9.27 1.22
N GLN A 4 13.23 9.30 2.55
CA GLN A 4 12.12 9.67 3.44
C GLN A 4 11.72 11.13 3.28
N GLU A 5 12.66 12.08 3.42
CA GLU A 5 12.39 13.52 3.25
C GLU A 5 11.85 13.83 1.86
N ASN A 6 12.35 13.12 0.85
CA ASN A 6 11.90 13.29 -0.53
C ASN A 6 10.45 12.84 -0.70
N THR A 7 10.08 11.68 -0.14
CA THR A 7 8.72 11.13 -0.33
C THR A 7 7.67 11.85 0.52
N SER A 8 8.00 12.31 1.72
CA SER A 8 7.08 13.12 2.53
C SER A 8 6.66 14.38 1.78
N GLN A 9 7.61 15.07 1.13
CA GLN A 9 7.31 16.23 0.30
C GLN A 9 6.47 15.84 -0.94
N MET A 10 6.79 14.73 -1.60
CA MET A 10 6.01 14.24 -2.74
C MET A 10 4.55 13.95 -2.38
N LEU A 11 4.28 13.43 -1.17
CA LEU A 11 2.91 13.21 -0.70
C LEU A 11 2.17 14.56 -0.53
N VAL A 12 2.84 15.59 -0.05
CA VAL A 12 2.28 16.95 0.02
C VAL A 12 1.97 17.45 -1.39
N ASP A 13 2.92 17.33 -2.32
CA ASP A 13 2.81 17.86 -3.68
C ASP A 13 1.65 17.22 -4.47
N ILE A 14 1.46 15.91 -4.36
CA ILE A 14 0.35 15.22 -5.04
C ILE A 14 -1.00 15.45 -4.36
N SER A 15 -1.01 15.79 -3.05
CA SER A 15 -2.24 16.01 -2.30
C SER A 15 -3.00 17.26 -2.74
N GLY A 16 -2.29 18.29 -3.22
CA GLY A 16 -2.87 19.61 -3.44
C GLY A 16 -3.57 20.12 -2.18
N ASP A 17 -4.83 20.53 -2.29
CA ASP A 17 -5.58 21.09 -1.15
C ASP A 17 -6.11 20.03 -0.17
N LEU A 18 -5.88 18.74 -0.47
CA LEU A 18 -6.42 17.64 0.33
C LEU A 18 -5.84 17.64 1.73
N LEU A 19 -4.55 17.88 1.97
CA LEU A 19 -4.04 17.86 3.36
C LEU A 19 -4.40 19.15 4.11
N TYR A 20 -4.40 20.29 3.42
CA TYR A 20 -4.64 21.60 4.03
C TYR A 20 -6.08 21.83 4.51
N SER A 21 -7.06 21.14 3.93
CA SER A 21 -8.47 21.30 4.30
C SER A 21 -8.93 20.35 5.41
N ALA A 22 -8.01 19.66 6.09
CA ALA A 22 -8.33 18.76 7.19
C ALA A 22 -8.61 19.56 8.47
N GLY A 23 -9.78 19.36 9.08
CA GLY A 23 -10.18 20.08 10.29
C GLY A 23 -9.75 19.40 11.60
N SER A 24 -9.15 18.20 11.53
CA SER A 24 -8.69 17.46 12.70
C SER A 24 -7.55 16.50 12.36
N ALA A 25 -6.81 16.07 13.38
CA ALA A 25 -5.75 15.07 13.24
C ALA A 25 -6.25 13.74 12.67
N SER A 26 -7.42 13.27 13.09
CA SER A 26 -8.04 12.04 12.59
C SER A 26 -8.39 12.14 11.11
N GLU A 27 -8.90 13.31 10.70
CA GLU A 27 -9.20 13.58 9.30
C GLU A 27 -7.92 13.68 8.47
N LEU A 28 -6.89 14.36 8.97
CA LEU A 28 -5.58 14.45 8.32
C LEU A 28 -4.98 13.05 8.10
N GLN A 29 -5.02 12.20 9.13
CA GLN A 29 -4.55 10.81 9.03
C GLN A 29 -5.36 10.01 8.00
N SER A 30 -6.69 10.15 7.99
CA SER A 30 -7.55 9.48 7.01
C SER A 30 -7.23 9.92 5.57
N ARG A 31 -6.85 11.19 5.37
CA ARG A 31 -6.44 11.73 4.07
C ARG A 31 -5.04 11.24 3.67
N LEU A 32 -4.11 11.09 4.62
CA LEU A 32 -2.81 10.43 4.38
C LEU A 32 -2.97 8.97 3.97
N ASP A 33 -3.86 8.22 4.63
CA ASP A 33 -4.14 6.83 4.26
C ASP A 33 -4.66 6.74 2.81
N MET A 34 -5.50 7.72 2.40
CA MET A 34 -5.96 7.83 1.01
C MET A 34 -4.81 8.10 0.04
N LEU A 35 -3.85 8.97 0.40
CA LEU A 35 -2.67 9.25 -0.42
C LEU A 35 -1.79 8.01 -0.59
N VAL A 36 -1.58 7.22 0.47
CA VAL A 36 -0.84 5.95 0.42
C VAL A 36 -1.52 4.96 -0.54
N VAL A 37 -2.84 4.82 -0.44
CA VAL A 37 -3.62 3.96 -1.35
C VAL A 37 -3.46 4.41 -2.80
N ALA A 38 -3.59 5.72 -3.07
CA ALA A 38 -3.45 6.29 -4.40
C ALA A 38 -2.03 6.12 -4.94
N TRP A 39 -1.01 6.37 -4.12
CA TRP A 39 0.39 6.17 -4.47
C TRP A 39 0.63 4.73 -4.93
N ASN A 40 0.26 3.74 -4.12
CA ASN A 40 0.48 2.33 -4.44
C ASN A 40 -0.36 1.87 -5.65
N MET A 41 -1.52 2.48 -5.91
CA MET A 41 -2.29 2.25 -7.14
C MET A 41 -1.60 2.82 -8.39
N SER A 42 -0.81 3.89 -8.23
CA SER A 42 -0.06 4.49 -9.34
C SER A 42 1.05 3.58 -9.86
N LEU A 43 1.59 2.71 -9.01
CA LEU A 43 2.65 1.74 -9.34
C LEU A 43 2.15 0.58 -10.23
N LEU A 44 0.83 0.42 -10.32
CA LEU A 44 0.22 -0.66 -11.09
C LEU A 44 0.01 -0.29 -12.56
N SER A 45 -0.09 -1.33 -13.39
CA SER A 45 -0.55 -1.20 -14.77
C SER A 45 -1.92 -0.51 -14.83
N ARG A 46 -2.25 0.09 -15.98
CA ARG A 46 -3.55 0.76 -16.17
C ARG A 46 -4.74 -0.19 -15.93
N ALA A 47 -4.62 -1.45 -16.35
CA ALA A 47 -5.67 -2.45 -16.16
C ALA A 47 -5.83 -2.84 -14.67
N ASP A 48 -4.71 -3.11 -14.00
CA ASP A 48 -4.70 -3.52 -12.59
C ASP A 48 -5.15 -2.39 -11.66
N ARG A 49 -4.81 -1.14 -12.00
CA ARG A 49 -5.30 0.05 -11.30
C ARG A 49 -6.83 0.13 -11.33
N ALA A 50 -7.45 -0.08 -12.49
CA ALA A 50 -8.90 -0.05 -12.60
C ALA A 50 -9.56 -1.15 -11.74
N LEU A 51 -8.97 -2.34 -11.72
CA LEU A 51 -9.43 -3.45 -10.89
C LEU A 51 -9.26 -3.16 -9.40
N LYS A 52 -8.09 -2.66 -8.97
CA LYS A 52 -7.80 -2.32 -7.56
C LYS A 52 -8.71 -1.20 -7.07
N MET A 53 -8.95 -0.17 -7.89
CA MET A 53 -9.91 0.89 -7.60
C MET A 53 -11.32 0.33 -7.36
N LYS A 54 -11.83 -0.49 -8.29
CA LYS A 54 -13.17 -1.09 -8.14
C LYS A 54 -13.30 -1.92 -6.85
N ARG A 55 -12.27 -2.70 -6.51
CA ARG A 55 -12.22 -3.49 -5.27
C ARG A 55 -12.17 -2.59 -4.03
N PHE A 56 -11.38 -1.51 -4.06
CA PHE A 56 -11.28 -0.55 -2.98
C PHE A 56 -12.63 0.13 -2.70
N ILE A 57 -13.28 0.70 -3.72
CA ILE A 57 -14.59 1.35 -3.58
C ILE A 57 -15.67 0.36 -3.09
N ARG A 58 -15.62 -0.90 -3.54
CA ARG A 58 -16.54 -1.94 -3.03
C ARG A 58 -16.38 -2.19 -1.53
N LYS A 59 -15.16 -2.15 -0.99
CA LYS A 59 -14.92 -2.29 0.46
C LYS A 59 -15.47 -1.09 1.24
N GLN A 60 -15.39 0.11 0.68
CA GLN A 60 -15.89 1.33 1.34
C GLN A 60 -17.42 1.45 1.32
N LYS A 61 -18.12 0.66 0.49
CA LYS A 61 -19.57 0.74 0.33
C LYS A 61 -20.37 0.58 1.63
N GLY A 62 -19.88 -0.23 2.58
CA GLY A 62 -20.55 -0.46 3.87
C GLY A 62 -20.43 0.70 4.86
N ALA A 63 -19.40 1.55 4.70
CA ALA A 63 -19.10 2.65 5.61
C ALA A 63 -19.41 4.03 5.00
N ALA A 64 -19.59 4.11 3.68
CA ALA A 64 -19.84 5.38 3.01
C ALA A 64 -21.26 5.90 3.27
N PRO A 65 -21.43 7.20 3.55
CA PRO A 65 -22.74 7.79 3.86
C PRO A 65 -23.68 7.83 2.64
N SER A 66 -23.12 7.82 1.42
CA SER A 66 -23.91 7.84 0.19
C SER A 66 -23.14 7.28 -1.01
N LYS A 67 -23.86 7.02 -2.11
CA LYS A 67 -23.22 6.64 -3.38
C LYS A 67 -22.38 7.77 -3.96
N ASP A 68 -22.78 9.02 -3.75
CA ASP A 68 -22.03 10.16 -4.27
C ASP A 68 -20.74 10.40 -3.47
N ALA A 69 -20.73 10.10 -2.16
CA ALA A 69 -19.49 10.07 -1.37
C ALA A 69 -18.47 9.06 -1.93
N LEU A 70 -18.93 7.88 -2.38
CA LEU A 70 -18.07 6.89 -3.03
C LEU A 70 -17.52 7.40 -4.38
N LYS A 71 -18.35 8.09 -5.19
CA LYS A 71 -17.90 8.67 -6.45
C LYS A 71 -16.87 9.78 -6.22
N SER A 72 -17.10 10.64 -5.22
CA SER A 72 -16.16 11.69 -4.84
C SER A 72 -14.82 11.10 -4.39
N LEU A 73 -14.84 10.05 -3.57
CA LEU A 73 -13.65 9.31 -3.16
C LEU A 73 -12.89 8.71 -4.35
N GLU A 74 -13.60 8.05 -5.26
CA GLU A 74 -12.99 7.50 -6.49
C GLU A 74 -12.36 8.60 -7.35
N GLY A 75 -13.05 9.74 -7.49
CA GLY A 75 -12.57 10.90 -8.23
C GLY A 75 -11.29 11.47 -7.62
N GLU A 76 -11.22 11.58 -6.30
CA GLU A 76 -10.06 12.14 -5.60
C GLU A 76 -8.84 11.24 -5.73
N ILE A 77 -9.00 9.92 -5.52
CA ILE A 77 -7.91 8.95 -5.71
C ILE A 77 -7.39 8.99 -7.15
N LYS A 78 -8.27 9.12 -8.16
CA LYS A 78 -7.86 9.25 -9.57
C LYS A 78 -7.03 10.52 -9.81
N LYS A 79 -7.39 11.65 -9.20
CA LYS A 79 -6.62 12.90 -9.31
C LYS A 79 -5.23 12.74 -8.72
N ILE A 80 -5.13 12.16 -7.52
CA ILE A 80 -3.85 11.91 -6.84
C ILE A 80 -2.96 10.99 -7.69
N VAL A 81 -3.52 9.87 -8.18
CA VAL A 81 -2.79 8.94 -9.04
C VAL A 81 -2.26 9.65 -10.30
N LYS A 82 -3.09 10.48 -10.93
CA LYS A 82 -2.68 11.26 -12.10
C LYS A 82 -1.52 12.19 -11.74
N ARG A 83 -1.65 13.00 -10.68
CA ARG A 83 -0.59 13.90 -10.21
C ARG A 83 0.71 13.16 -9.90
N LYS A 84 0.65 12.01 -9.23
CA LYS A 84 1.83 11.18 -8.96
C LYS A 84 2.51 10.78 -10.27
N LEU A 85 1.76 10.25 -11.24
CA LEU A 85 2.34 9.85 -12.53
C LEU A 85 2.91 11.03 -13.31
N ASP A 86 2.29 12.21 -13.21
CA ASP A 86 2.73 13.41 -13.92
C ASP A 86 4.01 14.01 -13.29
N LEU A 87 4.07 14.09 -11.95
CA LEU A 87 5.20 14.70 -11.22
C LEU A 87 6.36 13.72 -10.97
N TYR A 88 6.06 12.45 -10.71
CA TYR A 88 7.04 11.43 -10.28
C TYR A 88 6.85 10.09 -11.02
N PRO A 89 6.99 10.07 -12.36
CA PRO A 89 6.74 8.87 -13.17
C PRO A 89 7.71 7.72 -12.87
N GLY A 90 8.96 8.01 -12.48
CA GLY A 90 10.02 7.02 -12.29
C GLY A 90 10.11 6.40 -10.90
N LEU A 91 9.28 6.82 -9.95
CA LEU A 91 9.32 6.28 -8.58
C LEU A 91 8.45 5.05 -8.44
N ASP A 92 9.06 3.93 -8.09
CA ASP A 92 8.42 2.62 -7.97
C ASP A 92 8.34 2.10 -6.53
N THR A 93 8.70 2.93 -5.54
CA THR A 93 8.70 2.55 -4.13
C THR A 93 7.29 2.41 -3.58
N GLU A 94 6.96 1.24 -3.04
CA GLU A 94 5.70 0.97 -2.34
C GLU A 94 5.73 1.57 -0.92
N LEU A 95 4.63 2.22 -0.53
CA LEU A 95 4.44 2.80 0.79
C LEU A 95 3.63 1.84 1.67
N VAL A 96 4.06 1.62 2.91
CA VAL A 96 3.32 0.81 3.89
C VAL A 96 2.31 1.68 4.62
N ARG A 97 2.76 2.83 5.13
CA ARG A 97 1.93 3.80 5.86
C ARG A 97 2.56 5.18 5.81
N ALA A 98 1.75 6.21 6.07
CA ALA A 98 2.21 7.56 6.32
C ALA A 98 1.51 8.07 7.59
N GLU A 99 2.24 8.77 8.46
CA GLU A 99 1.72 9.27 9.73
C GLU A 99 1.93 10.78 9.83
N ALA A 100 0.90 11.50 10.26
CA ALA A 100 1.02 12.91 10.64
C ALA A 100 1.40 13.01 12.12
N LEU A 101 2.60 13.52 12.39
CA LEU A 101 3.03 13.89 13.73
C LEU A 101 2.79 15.37 13.96
N ILE A 102 1.88 15.71 14.87
CA ILE A 102 1.60 17.09 15.24
C ILE A 102 2.82 17.65 15.98
N GLN A 103 3.41 18.71 15.44
CA GLN A 103 4.49 19.44 16.10
C GLN A 103 3.96 20.64 16.90
N SER A 104 2.91 21.31 16.41
CA SER A 104 2.22 22.41 17.10
C SER A 104 0.76 22.55 16.63
N GLN A 105 0.02 23.56 17.12
CA GLN A 105 -1.38 23.79 16.73
C GLN A 105 -1.60 23.86 15.22
N ASP A 106 -0.63 24.34 14.46
CA ASP A 106 -0.76 24.58 13.00
C ASP A 106 0.33 23.89 12.17
N SER A 107 1.13 23.00 12.76
CA SER A 107 2.22 22.31 12.05
C SER A 107 2.22 20.81 12.29
N PHE A 108 2.45 20.06 11.20
CA PHE A 108 2.57 18.62 11.21
C PHE A 108 3.79 18.20 10.39
N GLU A 109 4.40 17.11 10.83
CA GLU A 109 5.46 16.40 10.11
C GLU A 109 4.87 15.11 9.55
N ILE A 110 5.08 14.85 8.26
CA ILE A 110 4.68 13.57 7.65
C ILE A 110 5.85 12.61 7.73
N LYS A 111 5.65 11.48 8.42
CA LYS A 111 6.59 10.35 8.38
C LYS A 111 6.06 9.26 7.46
N VAL A 112 6.88 8.89 6.48
CA VAL A 112 6.56 7.85 5.50
C VAL A 112 7.33 6.59 5.84
N TYR A 113 6.63 5.46 5.81
CA TYR A 113 7.20 4.15 6.05
C TYR A 113 7.12 3.35 4.76
N PHE A 114 8.28 2.88 4.32
CA PHE A 114 8.43 2.09 3.10
C PHE A 114 8.35 0.61 3.42
N LYS A 115 8.05 -0.16 2.38
CA LYS A 115 8.18 -1.60 2.44
C LYS A 115 9.67 -1.94 2.34
N ASP A 116 10.22 -2.55 3.38
CA ASP A 116 11.62 -2.90 3.41
C ASP A 116 11.90 -4.07 2.46
N LYS A 117 12.59 -3.79 1.35
CA LYS A 117 12.81 -4.77 0.27
C LYS A 117 13.67 -5.95 0.73
N GLU A 118 14.55 -5.76 1.72
CA GLU A 118 15.37 -6.85 2.27
C GLU A 118 14.56 -7.80 3.15
N GLU A 119 13.65 -7.30 3.98
CA GLU A 119 12.78 -8.15 4.80
C GLU A 119 11.80 -8.95 3.94
N GLU A 120 11.31 -8.38 2.84
CA GLU A 120 10.48 -9.12 1.88
C GLU A 120 11.27 -10.26 1.21
N ALA A 121 12.51 -10.01 0.76
CA ALA A 121 13.37 -11.04 0.19
C ALA A 121 13.69 -12.16 1.19
N LYS A 122 13.93 -11.83 2.47
CA LYS A 122 14.13 -12.84 3.53
C LYS A 122 12.87 -13.66 3.78
N GLN A 123 11.69 -13.04 3.79
CA GLN A 123 10.41 -13.73 3.98
C GLN A 123 10.08 -14.65 2.79
N GLU A 124 10.38 -14.23 1.56
CA GLU A 124 10.22 -15.08 0.38
C GLU A 124 11.19 -16.26 0.40
N GLN A 125 12.46 -16.04 0.75
CA GLN A 125 13.44 -17.12 0.94
C GLN A 125 13.01 -18.08 2.04
N ALA A 126 12.50 -17.58 3.16
CA ALA A 126 11.98 -18.40 4.25
C ALA A 126 10.78 -19.24 3.80
N LYS A 127 9.82 -18.66 3.08
CA LYS A 127 8.68 -19.38 2.50
C LYS A 127 9.14 -20.47 1.53
N TYR A 128 10.03 -20.15 0.59
CA TYR A 128 10.60 -21.10 -0.35
C TYR A 128 11.29 -22.27 0.37
N THR A 129 12.10 -21.97 1.39
CA THR A 129 12.81 -22.98 2.19
C THR A 129 11.84 -23.91 2.91
N ILE A 130 10.79 -23.37 3.53
CA ILE A 130 9.75 -24.16 4.20
C ILE A 130 8.99 -25.04 3.21
N THR A 131 8.58 -24.50 2.06
CA THR A 131 7.88 -25.28 1.02
C THR A 131 8.74 -26.44 0.54
N ARG A 132 10.02 -26.19 0.25
CA ARG A 132 10.96 -27.24 -0.19
C ARG A 132 11.16 -28.33 0.86
N LEU A 133 11.33 -27.94 2.13
CA LEU A 133 11.45 -28.89 3.24
C LEU A 133 10.20 -29.75 3.39
N ASN A 134 9.00 -29.18 3.23
CA ASN A 134 7.75 -29.93 3.29
C ASN A 134 7.63 -30.95 2.14
N GLU A 135 8.06 -30.59 0.94
CA GLU A 135 8.10 -31.50 -0.22
C GLU A 135 9.11 -32.63 -0.02
N GLU A 136 10.29 -32.33 0.51
CA GLU A 136 11.32 -33.32 0.87
C GLU A 136 10.85 -34.28 1.97
N MET A 137 10.14 -33.78 2.99
CA MET A 137 9.56 -34.63 4.04
C MET A 137 8.46 -35.53 3.49
N ALA A 138 7.53 -34.99 2.69
CA ALA A 138 6.44 -35.76 2.10
C ALA A 138 6.97 -36.88 1.17
N THR A 139 8.00 -36.60 0.37
CA THR A 139 8.63 -37.61 -0.50
C THR A 139 9.36 -38.68 0.31
N ARG A 140 10.00 -38.31 1.42
CA ARG A 140 10.68 -39.25 2.32
C ARG A 140 9.69 -40.16 3.04
N GLU A 141 8.59 -39.62 3.56
CA GLU A 141 7.49 -40.39 4.16
C GLU A 141 6.90 -41.41 3.17
N LEU A 142 6.63 -40.99 1.93
CA LEU A 142 6.18 -41.89 0.87
C LEU A 142 7.21 -43.00 0.58
N SER A 143 8.50 -42.66 0.55
CA SER A 143 9.58 -43.63 0.32
C SER A 143 9.71 -44.63 1.46
N ASP A 144 9.46 -44.24 2.71
CA ASP A 144 9.61 -45.12 3.86
C ASP A 144 8.37 -46.02 4.05
N LEU A 145 7.16 -45.53 3.70
CA LEU A 145 5.95 -46.34 3.61
C LEU A 145 6.06 -47.43 2.53
N SER A 146 6.61 -47.10 1.35
CA SER A 146 6.83 -48.08 0.27
C SER A 146 7.85 -49.17 0.63
N LYS A 147 8.87 -48.85 1.44
CA LYS A 147 9.86 -49.85 1.93
C LYS A 147 9.29 -50.80 2.99
N LEU A 148 8.27 -50.37 3.72
CA LEU A 148 7.57 -51.19 4.72
C LEU A 148 6.49 -52.10 4.10
N GLY A 149 6.28 -52.05 2.78
CA GLY A 149 5.37 -52.94 2.06
C GLY A 149 3.88 -52.69 2.32
N ILE A 150 3.54 -51.55 2.93
CA ILE A 150 2.15 -51.15 3.19
C ILE A 150 1.65 -50.47 1.90
N LYS A 151 0.79 -51.18 1.16
CA LYS A 151 0.04 -50.65 0.01
C LYS A 151 -1.17 -49.86 0.46
#